data_AF-A0A940QJX7-F1
#
_entry.id   AF-A0A940QJX7-F1
#
_cell.length_a   1.000
_cell.length_b   1.000
_cell.length_c   1.000
_cell.angle_alpha   90.00
_cell.angle_beta   90.00
_cell.angle_gamma   90.00
#
_symmetry.space_group_name_H-M   'P 1'
#
loop_
_entity.id
_entity.type
_entity.pdbx_description
1 polymer ?
#
loop_
_entity_poly.entity_id
_entity_poly.type
_entity_poly.pdbx_seq_one_letter_code
_entity_poly.pdbx_strand_id
1 'polypeptide(L)'
;MPNIKSAMKRVKVNKVKAANNKATRSNLKTMLKKADAAVAENASDKEAAIRLAIKKVDQAAAKGLIHKNKAARKKSQLAKKLNG
;
A
#
# COMPACT_ATOMS: atom_id res chain seq x y z
N MET A 1 -27.63 9.02 13.40
CA MET A 1 -26.89 10.28 13.60
C MET A 1 -26.29 10.26 15.00
N PRO A 2 -25.03 10.65 15.24
CA PRO A 2 -24.47 10.61 16.59
C PRO A 2 -25.09 11.72 17.44
N ASN A 3 -25.66 11.38 18.59
CA ASN A 3 -26.33 12.35 19.47
C ASN A 3 -25.34 13.04 20.42
N ILE A 4 -24.14 12.47 20.61
CA ILE A 4 -23.10 13.01 21.48
C ILE A 4 -22.15 13.90 20.66
N LYS A 5 -21.83 15.10 21.16
CA LYS A 5 -20.92 16.06 20.50
C LYS A 5 -19.57 15.44 20.11
N SER A 6 -18.98 14.64 20.99
CA SER A 6 -17.72 13.93 20.73
C SER A 6 -17.86 12.93 19.58
N ALA A 7 -18.97 12.21 19.49
CA ALA A 7 -19.24 11.24 18.43
C ALA A 7 -19.46 11.92 17.06
N MET A 8 -20.17 13.06 17.01
CA MET A 8 -20.30 13.85 15.78
C MET A 8 -18.93 14.31 15.25
N LYS A 9 -18.03 14.75 16.15
CA LYS A 9 -16.64 15.08 15.78
C LYS A 9 -15.89 13.87 15.25
N ARG A 10 -16.03 12.69 15.89
CA ARG A 10 -15.39 11.45 15.42
C ARG A 10 -15.84 11.06 14.02
N VAL A 11 -17.13 11.18 13.69
CA VAL A 11 -17.63 10.91 12.33
C VAL A 11 -16.95 11.79 11.29
N LYS A 12 -16.86 13.11 11.54
CA LYS A 12 -16.19 14.05 10.64
C LYS A 12 -14.71 13.69 10.44
N VAL A 13 -13.98 13.44 11.53
CA VAL A 13 -12.55 13.07 11.48
C VAL A 13 -12.34 11.74 10.76
N ASN A 14 -13.17 10.74 11.05
CA ASN A 14 -13.06 9.42 10.44
C ASN A 14 -13.32 9.47 8.93
N LYS A 15 -14.26 10.30 8.46
CA LYS A 15 -14.53 10.49 7.03
C LYS A 15 -13.28 11.02 6.30
N VAL A 16 -12.61 12.04 6.86
CA VAL A 16 -11.39 12.61 6.29
C VAL A 16 -10.25 11.57 6.28
N LYS A 17 -10.03 10.87 7.39
CA LYS A 17 -9.01 9.81 7.48
C LYS A 17 -9.28 8.67 6.50
N ALA A 18 -10.54 8.25 6.35
CA ALA A 18 -10.93 7.20 5.43
C ALA A 18 -10.65 7.59 3.97
N ALA A 19 -10.93 8.83 3.57
CA ALA A 19 -10.64 9.33 2.23
C ALA A 19 -9.12 9.30 1.93
N ASN A 20 -8.30 9.80 2.85
CA ASN A 20 -6.84 9.79 2.71
C ASN A 20 -6.27 8.36 2.66
N ASN A 21 -6.80 7.47 3.50
CA ASN A 21 -6.40 6.06 3.52
C ASN A 21 -6.83 5.32 2.25
N LYS A 22 -7.97 5.69 1.65
CA LYS A 22 -8.44 5.15 0.36
C LYS A 22 -7.45 5.51 -0.75
N ALA A 23 -7.08 6.78 -0.87
CA ALA A 23 -6.14 7.24 -1.91
C ALA A 23 -4.77 6.55 -1.79
N THR A 24 -4.20 6.52 -0.59
CA THR A 24 -2.90 5.87 -0.33
C THR A 24 -2.93 4.37 -0.59
N ARG A 25 -4.02 3.68 -0.20
CA ARG A 25 -4.19 2.25 -0.45
C ARG A 25 -4.36 1.95 -1.94
N SER A 26 -5.07 2.79 -2.69
CA SER A 26 -5.18 2.67 -4.14
C SER A 26 -3.83 2.83 -4.82
N ASN A 27 -3.06 3.85 -4.44
CA ASN A 27 -1.72 4.07 -4.98
C ASN A 27 -0.79 2.88 -4.72
N LEU A 28 -0.82 2.30 -3.51
CA LEU A 28 -0.06 1.09 -3.21
C LEU A 28 -0.45 -0.09 -4.10
N LYS A 29 -1.76 -0.31 -4.32
CA LYS A 29 -2.23 -1.38 -5.23
C LYS A 29 -1.74 -1.15 -6.66
N THR A 30 -1.78 0.10 -7.14
CA THR A 30 -1.30 0.45 -8.48
C THR A 30 0.20 0.18 -8.63
N MET A 31 1.02 0.55 -7.65
CA MET A 31 2.47 0.29 -7.69
C MET A 31 2.78 -1.21 -7.68
N LEU A 32 2.05 -2.01 -6.90
CA LEU A 32 2.18 -3.46 -6.92
C LEU A 32 1.81 -4.05 -8.29
N LYS A 33 0.70 -3.60 -8.90
CA LYS A 33 0.31 -4.03 -10.24
C LYS A 33 1.35 -3.67 -11.29
N LYS A 34 1.95 -2.48 -11.22
CA LYS A 34 3.02 -2.05 -12.14
C LYS A 34 4.25 -2.96 -12.01
N ALA A 35 4.65 -3.30 -10.78
CA ALA A 35 5.75 -4.24 -10.56
C ALA A 35 5.42 -5.64 -11.10
N ASP A 36 4.20 -6.12 -10.87
CA ASP A 36 3.75 -7.42 -11.38
C ASP A 36 3.73 -7.46 -12.93
N ALA A 37 3.28 -6.39 -13.58
CA ALA A 37 3.29 -6.26 -15.05
C ALA A 37 4.71 -6.21 -15.62
N ALA A 38 5.61 -5.41 -15.01
CA ALA A 38 7.01 -5.31 -15.45
C ALA A 38 7.75 -6.65 -15.37
N VAL A 39 7.42 -7.49 -14.38
CA VAL A 39 7.95 -8.85 -14.29
C VAL A 39 7.38 -9.74 -15.40
N ALA A 40 6.06 -9.68 -15.64
CA ALA A 40 5.40 -10.49 -16.67
C ALA A 40 5.92 -10.18 -18.09
N GLU A 41 6.21 -8.91 -18.37
CA GLU A 41 6.70 -8.45 -19.67
C GLU A 41 8.23 -8.57 -19.83
N ASN A 42 8.95 -9.06 -18.81
CA ASN A 42 10.42 -9.10 -18.78
C ASN A 42 11.08 -7.75 -19.10
N ALA A 43 10.48 -6.65 -18.64
CA ALA A 43 11.00 -5.32 -18.88
C ALA A 43 12.41 -5.14 -18.29
N SER A 44 13.25 -4.34 -18.95
CA SER A 44 14.58 -3.95 -18.44
C SER A 44 14.50 -3.32 -17.04
N ASP A 45 13.40 -2.61 -16.78
CA ASP A 45 13.21 -1.80 -15.57
C ASP A 45 12.54 -2.57 -14.43
N LYS A 46 12.37 -3.89 -14.57
CA LYS A 46 11.67 -4.74 -13.58
C LYS A 46 12.25 -4.61 -12.17
N GLU A 47 13.58 -4.53 -12.05
CA GLU A 47 14.24 -4.34 -10.76
C GLU A 47 13.90 -3.00 -10.10
N ALA A 48 13.93 -1.91 -10.89
CA ALA A 48 13.62 -0.58 -10.40
C ALA A 48 12.15 -0.50 -9.95
N ALA A 49 11.24 -1.08 -10.72
CA ALA A 49 9.82 -1.16 -10.40
C ALA A 49 9.58 -1.93 -9.09
N ILE A 50 10.25 -3.07 -8.89
CA ILE A 50 10.15 -3.86 -7.66
C ILE A 50 10.73 -3.12 -6.46
N ARG A 51 11.92 -2.50 -6.59
CA ARG A 51 12.53 -1.70 -5.51
C ARG A 51 11.60 -0.56 -5.07
N LEU A 52 10.98 0.13 -6.03
CA LEU A 52 9.99 1.17 -5.73
C LEU A 52 8.75 0.60 -5.03
N ALA A 53 8.24 -0.55 -5.48
CA ALA A 53 7.11 -1.22 -4.84
C ALA A 53 7.42 -1.63 -3.39
N ILE A 54 8.62 -2.19 -3.13
CA ILE A 54 9.09 -2.53 -1.77
C ILE A 54 9.12 -1.28 -0.89
N LYS A 55 9.73 -0.18 -1.36
CA LYS A 55 9.78 1.09 -0.63
C LYS A 55 8.38 1.59 -0.26
N LYS A 56 7.41 1.51 -1.19
CA LYS A 56 6.02 1.92 -0.93
C LYS A 56 5.31 1.01 0.07
N VAL A 57 5.60 -0.29 0.06
CA VAL A 57 5.08 -1.25 1.05
C VAL A 57 5.59 -0.92 2.45
N ASP A 58 6.89 -0.64 2.60
CA ASP A 58 7.47 -0.29 3.91
C ASP A 58 6.94 1.06 4.42
N GLN A 59 6.80 2.06 3.54
CA GLN A 59 6.16 3.33 3.89
C GLN A 59 4.69 3.14 4.36
N ALA A 60 3.95 2.22 3.73
CA ALA A 60 2.58 1.93 4.14
C ALA A 60 2.52 1.21 5.49
N ALA A 61 3.51 0.36 5.81
CA ALA A 61 3.62 -0.29 7.11
C ALA A 61 3.96 0.73 8.21
N ALA A 62 4.93 1.62 7.97
CA ALA A 62 5.34 2.67 8.90
C ALA A 62 4.18 3.62 9.24
N LYS A 63 3.31 3.93 8.27
CA LYS A 63 2.09 4.75 8.46
C LYS A 63 0.92 3.99 9.09
N GLY A 64 1.09 2.71 9.45
CA GLY A 64 0.03 1.87 10.02
C GLY A 64 -1.10 1.52 9.03
N LEU A 65 -0.89 1.74 7.73
CA LEU A 65 -1.91 1.51 6.70
C LEU A 65 -2.10 0.01 6.39
N ILE A 66 -1.01 -0.76 6.57
CA ILE A 66 -0.97 -2.22 6.51
C ILE A 66 -0.21 -2.77 7.73
N HIS A 67 -0.62 -3.94 8.20
CA HIS A 67 0.08 -4.63 9.29
C HIS A 67 1.49 -5.08 8.85
N LYS A 68 2.45 -5.09 9.78
CA LYS A 68 3.85 -5.50 9.55
C LYS A 68 3.96 -6.88 8.86
N ASN A 69 3.14 -7.85 9.26
CA ASN A 69 3.15 -9.18 8.65
C ASN A 69 2.66 -9.16 7.19
N LYS A 70 1.68 -8.30 6.87
CA LYS A 70 1.20 -8.13 5.49
C LYS A 70 2.28 -7.49 4.62
N ALA A 71 3.02 -6.52 5.17
CA ALA A 71 4.16 -5.91 4.50
C ALA A 71 5.27 -6.93 4.24
N ALA A 72 5.68 -7.68 5.26
CA ALA A 72 6.69 -8.74 5.14
C ALA A 72 6.31 -9.79 4.08
N ARG A 73 5.06 -10.27 4.10
CA ARG A 73 4.56 -11.20 3.08
C ARG A 73 4.66 -10.62 1.67
N LYS A 74 4.31 -9.34 1.49
CA LYS A 74 4.36 -8.69 0.18
C LYS A 74 5.79 -8.47 -0.30
N LYS A 75 6.73 -8.12 0.58
CA LYS A 75 8.15 -8.04 0.24
C LYS A 75 8.71 -9.39 -0.19
N SER A 76 8.41 -10.46 0.56
CA SER A 76 8.84 -11.81 0.21
C SER A 76 8.27 -12.25 -1.15
N GLN A 77 7.00 -11.98 -1.44
CA GLN A 77 6.40 -12.27 -2.75
C GLN A 77 7.09 -11.52 -3.89
N LEU A 78 7.40 -10.23 -3.71
CA LEU A 78 8.09 -9.43 -4.73
C LEU A 78 9.54 -9.89 -4.95
N ALA A 79 10.26 -10.23 -3.88
CA ALA A 79 11.62 -10.75 -3.97
C ALA A 79 11.69 -12.10 -4.70
N LYS A 80 10.74 -13.00 -4.42
CA LYS A 80 10.64 -14.29 -5.13
C LYS A 80 10.43 -14.12 -6.63
N LYS A 81 9.64 -13.12 -7.04
CA LYS A 81 9.40 -12.80 -8.46
C LYS A 81 10.60 -12.20 -9.18
N LEU A 82 11.58 -11.67 -8.44
CA LEU A 82 12.80 -11.13 -9.02
C LEU A 82 13.87 -12.22 -9.22
N ASN A 83 13.94 -13.17 -8.28
CA ASN A 83 15.00 -14.18 -8.23
C ASN A 83 14.58 -15.54 -8.83
N GLY A 84 13.33 -15.69 -9.27
CA GLY A 84 12.76 -16.93 -9.77
C GLY A 84 12.15 -16.78 -11.15
#